data_AF-A0A7C6B3F8-F1
#
_entry.id   AF-A0A7C6B3F8-F1
#
_cell.length_a   1.000
_cell.length_b   1.000
_cell.length_c   1.000
_cell.angle_alpha   90.00
_cell.angle_beta   90.00
_cell.angle_gamma   90.00
#
_symmetry.space_group_name_H-M   'P 1'
#
loop_
_entity.id
_entity.type
_entity.pdbx_description
1 polymer ?
#
loop_
_entity_poly.entity_id
_entity_poly.type
_entity_poly.pdbx_seq_one_letter_code
_entity_poly.pdbx_strand_id
1 'polypeptide(L)'
;MFKPIWNRTAAVLVVLAASAPAADVARWQAGRPPKQEGLTMAPQPGSVTRLETVAGVAVMRLEPSRDYFSRASYAFRLNRRPAGRIWLVIEFVDRGFGVISVSPAAAEARQWGTVRVNTGRLRRATVEYDAGAIQDSVRIAGLDYLHAIWITTQQPPLEYAPLVEPTVKFAAAGERVVATAGRVQDRSQLNEALAGLRNELPLFRALGFNGVETYVRWGWVETRRGIYDWS
;
A
#
# COMPACT_ATOMS: atom_id res chain seq x y z
N MET A 1 35.97 52.54 -47.47
CA MET A 1 35.99 52.59 -45.99
C MET A 1 34.83 51.74 -45.48
N PHE A 2 35.02 50.41 -45.38
CA PHE A 2 33.98 49.45 -45.02
C PHE A 2 34.07 49.13 -43.53
N LYS A 3 32.98 49.31 -42.77
CA LYS A 3 32.86 48.88 -41.37
C LYS A 3 32.31 47.44 -41.33
N PRO A 4 32.93 46.51 -40.59
CA PRO A 4 32.31 45.20 -40.34
C PRO A 4 31.39 45.28 -39.12
N ILE A 5 30.18 44.74 -39.27
CA ILE A 5 29.20 44.55 -38.19
C ILE A 5 29.52 43.21 -37.52
N TRP A 6 29.92 43.25 -36.24
CA TRP A 6 30.09 42.08 -35.39
C TRP A 6 28.73 41.57 -34.91
N ASN A 7 28.24 40.48 -35.50
CA ASN A 7 27.14 39.71 -34.92
C ASN A 7 27.69 38.77 -33.85
N ARG A 8 27.46 39.11 -32.58
CA ARG A 8 27.66 38.23 -31.43
C ARG A 8 26.49 37.26 -31.35
N THR A 9 26.64 36.06 -31.89
CA THR A 9 25.75 34.93 -31.61
C THR A 9 26.09 34.37 -30.22
N ALA A 10 25.27 34.71 -29.22
CA ALA A 10 25.31 34.05 -27.92
C ALA A 10 24.65 32.66 -28.06
N ALA A 11 25.44 31.60 -27.93
CA ALA A 11 24.93 30.24 -27.84
C ALA A 11 24.32 30.02 -26.45
N VAL A 12 22.99 29.93 -26.40
CA VAL A 12 22.26 29.48 -25.20
C VAL A 12 22.41 27.96 -25.13
N LEU A 13 23.25 27.50 -24.20
CA LEU A 13 23.37 26.09 -23.83
C LEU A 13 22.12 25.70 -23.02
N VAL A 14 21.16 25.08 -23.68
CA VAL A 14 20.04 24.41 -23.01
C VAL A 14 20.60 23.15 -22.35
N VAL A 15 20.79 23.21 -21.03
CA VAL A 15 21.05 22.03 -20.21
C VAL A 15 19.76 21.24 -20.13
N LEU A 16 19.59 20.27 -21.03
CA LEU A 16 18.63 19.19 -20.88
C LEU A 16 19.05 18.36 -19.66
N ALA A 17 18.45 18.64 -18.51
CA ALA A 17 18.53 17.76 -17.36
C ALA A 17 17.88 16.41 -17.74
N ALA A 18 18.71 15.45 -18.15
CA ALA A 18 18.28 14.09 -18.36
C ALA A 18 17.75 13.54 -17.02
N SER A 19 16.43 13.46 -16.88
CA SER A 19 15.80 12.70 -15.81
C SER A 19 16.21 11.24 -16.00
N ALA A 20 17.16 10.75 -15.22
CA ALA A 20 17.53 9.35 -15.22
C ALA A 20 16.26 8.52 -14.94
N PRO A 21 16.00 7.44 -15.71
CA PRO A 21 14.87 6.57 -15.43
C PRO A 21 15.00 6.01 -14.01
N ALA A 22 13.89 6.10 -13.28
CA ALA A 22 13.71 5.55 -11.95
C ALA A 22 14.17 4.09 -11.89
N ALA A 23 15.18 3.78 -11.08
CA ALA A 23 15.65 2.42 -10.94
C ALA A 23 14.83 1.69 -9.86
N ASP A 24 14.08 0.66 -10.25
CA ASP A 24 13.63 -0.38 -9.32
C ASP A 24 14.89 -0.91 -8.60
N VAL A 25 14.90 -0.83 -7.27
CA VAL A 25 16.00 -1.26 -6.41
C VAL A 25 16.04 -2.78 -6.34
N ALA A 26 14.87 -3.40 -6.25
CA ALA A 26 14.71 -4.83 -6.25
C ALA A 26 13.29 -5.21 -6.71
N ARG A 27 13.12 -6.37 -7.32
CA ARG A 27 11.86 -6.85 -7.87
C ARG A 27 11.77 -8.38 -7.83
N TRP A 28 10.56 -8.86 -7.61
CA TRP A 28 10.18 -10.24 -7.79
C TRP A 28 8.83 -10.28 -8.52
N GLN A 29 8.64 -11.26 -9.39
CA GLN A 29 7.41 -11.44 -10.17
C GLN A 29 7.09 -12.92 -10.35
N ALA A 30 5.83 -13.29 -10.15
CA ALA A 30 5.34 -14.64 -10.34
C ALA A 30 5.52 -15.12 -11.80
N GLY A 31 5.92 -16.37 -11.97
CA GLY A 31 6.12 -17.00 -13.28
C GLY A 31 7.36 -16.54 -14.04
N ARG A 32 8.10 -15.54 -13.54
CA ARG A 32 9.44 -15.23 -14.04
C ARG A 32 10.47 -16.10 -13.32
N PRO A 33 11.46 -16.65 -14.03
CA PRO A 33 12.58 -17.28 -13.37
C PRO A 33 13.25 -16.24 -12.46
N PRO A 34 13.85 -16.65 -11.33
CA PRO A 34 14.58 -15.76 -10.45
C PRO A 34 15.81 -15.23 -11.19
N LYS A 35 15.63 -14.20 -12.03
CA LYS A 35 16.70 -13.24 -12.28
C LYS A 35 16.94 -12.59 -10.94
N GLN A 36 18.20 -12.51 -10.51
CA GLN A 36 18.59 -11.95 -9.22
C GLN A 36 18.36 -10.42 -9.20
N GLU A 37 17.11 -9.98 -9.30
CA GLU A 37 16.68 -8.59 -9.21
C GLU A 37 16.53 -8.20 -7.73
N GLY A 38 17.49 -8.58 -6.88
CA GLY A 38 17.58 -8.14 -5.48
C GLY A 38 16.50 -8.67 -4.50
N LEU A 39 15.42 -9.28 -4.96
CA LEU A 39 14.35 -9.87 -4.14
C LEU A 39 14.13 -11.35 -4.50
N THR A 40 14.08 -12.21 -3.48
CA THR A 40 13.80 -13.64 -3.66
C THR A 40 12.72 -14.09 -2.69
N MET A 41 11.71 -14.81 -3.19
CA MET A 41 10.71 -15.43 -2.33
C MET A 41 11.33 -16.58 -1.54
N ALA A 42 11.18 -16.55 -0.22
CA ALA A 42 11.64 -17.59 0.68
C ALA A 42 10.47 -18.47 1.14
N PRO A 43 10.70 -19.76 1.40
CA PRO A 43 9.73 -20.61 2.09
C PRO A 43 9.39 -20.03 3.46
N GLN A 44 8.11 -20.09 3.84
CA GLN A 44 7.62 -19.63 5.14
C GLN A 44 6.88 -20.78 5.83
N PRO A 45 7.23 -21.14 7.08
CA PRO A 45 6.56 -22.20 7.82
C PRO A 45 5.04 -21.99 7.87
N GLY A 46 4.28 -23.06 7.62
CA GLY A 46 2.81 -23.03 7.61
C GLY A 46 2.19 -22.29 6.40
N SER A 47 2.99 -21.86 5.42
CA SER A 47 2.52 -21.17 4.22
C SER A 47 2.81 -22.00 2.98
N VAL A 48 1.76 -22.50 2.35
CA VAL A 48 1.86 -23.26 1.09
C VAL A 48 1.60 -22.33 -0.07
N THR A 49 2.54 -22.27 -1.02
CA THR A 49 2.42 -21.43 -2.21
C THR A 49 2.49 -22.26 -3.48
N ARG A 50 1.75 -21.82 -4.51
CA ARG A 50 1.74 -22.47 -5.82
C ARG A 50 1.56 -21.44 -6.93
N LEU A 51 2.25 -21.65 -8.05
CA LEU A 51 2.11 -20.80 -9.23
C LEU A 51 0.78 -21.13 -9.93
N GLU A 52 -0.01 -20.11 -10.23
CA GLU A 52 -1.26 -20.22 -10.99
C GLU A 52 -1.32 -19.12 -12.06
N THR A 53 -2.24 -19.29 -13.02
CA THR A 53 -2.64 -18.21 -13.93
C THR A 53 -4.07 -17.81 -13.61
N VAL A 54 -4.28 -16.53 -13.30
CA VAL A 54 -5.60 -15.96 -12.99
C VAL A 54 -5.85 -14.81 -13.95
N ALA A 55 -6.93 -14.89 -14.73
CA ALA A 55 -7.29 -13.87 -15.73
C ALA A 55 -6.13 -13.52 -16.69
N GLY A 56 -5.37 -14.54 -17.13
CA GLY A 56 -4.22 -14.38 -18.04
C GLY A 56 -2.93 -13.86 -17.38
N VAL A 57 -2.93 -13.64 -16.07
CA VAL A 57 -1.77 -13.14 -15.31
C VAL A 57 -1.21 -14.25 -14.41
N ALA A 58 0.10 -14.47 -14.46
CA ALA A 58 0.78 -15.40 -13.55
C ALA A 58 0.76 -14.84 -12.12
N VAL A 59 0.34 -15.64 -11.15
CA VAL A 59 0.31 -15.25 -9.73
C VAL A 59 0.87 -16.37 -8.89
N MET A 60 1.55 -16.02 -7.81
CA MET A 60 1.77 -16.95 -6.72
C MET A 60 0.53 -16.92 -5.84
N ARG A 61 -0.14 -18.06 -5.73
CA ARG A 61 -1.27 -18.25 -4.82
C ARG A 61 -0.76 -18.77 -3.49
N LEU A 62 -1.27 -18.19 -2.42
CA LEU A 62 -1.06 -18.63 -1.05
C LEU A 62 -2.32 -19.34 -0.54
N GLU A 63 -2.15 -20.53 0.01
CA GLU A 63 -3.25 -21.22 0.68
C GLU A 63 -3.49 -20.58 2.06
N PRO A 64 -4.72 -20.13 2.37
CA PRO A 64 -5.03 -19.55 3.67
C PRO A 64 -4.75 -20.54 4.80
N SER A 65 -4.28 -20.04 5.94
CA SER A 65 -4.12 -20.86 7.13
C SER A 65 -5.49 -21.39 7.58
N ARG A 66 -5.52 -22.68 7.95
CA ARG A 66 -6.69 -23.30 8.61
C ARG A 66 -6.64 -23.14 10.13
N ASP A 67 -5.51 -22.72 10.66
CA ASP A 67 -5.34 -22.44 12.08
C ASP A 67 -5.76 -20.99 12.36
N TYR A 68 -6.62 -20.83 13.34
CA TYR A 68 -7.14 -19.54 13.79
C TYR A 68 -6.04 -18.62 14.35
N PHE A 69 -4.98 -19.19 14.94
CA PHE A 69 -3.93 -18.43 15.62
C PHE A 69 -2.78 -18.03 14.71
N SER A 70 -2.70 -18.57 13.50
CA SER A 70 -1.62 -18.28 12.55
C SER A 70 -2.16 -17.76 11.22
N ARG A 71 -1.41 -16.84 10.62
CA ARG A 71 -1.70 -16.34 9.27
C ARG A 71 -0.64 -16.86 8.30
N ALA A 72 -1.10 -17.40 7.18
CA ALA A 72 -0.25 -17.68 6.04
C ALA A 72 0.31 -16.35 5.49
N SER A 73 1.54 -16.38 4.98
CA SER A 73 2.18 -15.20 4.43
C SER A 73 3.21 -15.52 3.35
N TYR A 74 3.44 -14.56 2.47
CA TYR A 74 4.63 -14.54 1.61
C TYR A 74 5.80 -13.98 2.40
N ALA A 75 6.97 -14.61 2.26
CA ALA A 75 8.23 -14.10 2.79
C ALA A 75 9.20 -13.80 1.64
N PHE A 76 9.83 -12.64 1.69
CA PHE A 76 10.82 -12.20 0.72
C PHE A 76 12.11 -11.85 1.42
N ARG A 77 13.23 -12.26 0.84
CA ARG A 77 14.58 -11.87 1.24
C ARG A 77 15.14 -10.88 0.24
N LEU A 78 15.81 -9.87 0.77
CA LEU A 78 16.53 -8.87 0.01
C LEU A 78 18.00 -9.26 -0.03
N ASN A 79 18.62 -9.20 -1.20
CA ASN A 79 20.06 -9.47 -1.34
C ASN A 79 20.92 -8.32 -0.81
N ARG A 80 20.34 -7.12 -0.72
CA ARG A 80 21.01 -5.92 -0.21
C ARG A 80 20.01 -5.06 0.53
N ARG A 81 20.42 -4.52 1.68
CA ARG A 81 19.64 -3.52 2.42
C ARG A 81 19.43 -2.28 1.57
N PRO A 82 18.18 -1.81 1.38
CA PRO A 82 17.91 -0.57 0.66
C PRO A 82 18.51 0.63 1.41
N ALA A 83 19.11 1.56 0.66
CA ALA A 83 19.63 2.80 1.20
C ALA A 83 18.57 3.91 1.06
N GLY A 84 18.39 4.72 2.09
CA GLY A 84 17.47 5.86 2.05
C GLY A 84 15.99 5.48 2.13
N ARG A 85 15.15 6.48 1.90
CA ARG A 85 13.68 6.33 1.83
C ARG A 85 13.30 5.49 0.62
N ILE A 86 12.38 4.56 0.80
CA ILE A 86 11.93 3.63 -0.24
C ILE A 86 10.43 3.41 -0.20
N TRP A 87 9.92 2.89 -1.31
CA TRP A 87 8.55 2.47 -1.50
C TRP A 87 8.53 0.98 -1.83
N LEU A 88 7.80 0.23 -1.03
CA LEU A 88 7.43 -1.14 -1.33
C LEU A 88 6.11 -1.13 -2.10
N VAL A 89 6.10 -1.76 -3.27
CA VAL A 89 4.89 -1.93 -4.07
C VAL A 89 4.55 -3.41 -4.16
N ILE A 90 3.29 -3.72 -3.90
CA ILE A 90 2.73 -5.07 -3.90
C ILE A 90 1.62 -5.06 -4.94
N GLU A 91 1.82 -5.77 -6.04
CA GLU A 91 0.84 -5.90 -7.12
C GLU A 91 0.15 -7.25 -7.02
N PHE A 92 -1.17 -7.25 -6.99
CA PHE A 92 -1.96 -8.40 -6.62
C PHE A 92 -3.31 -8.45 -7.33
N VAL A 93 -3.88 -9.65 -7.42
CA VAL A 93 -5.26 -9.82 -7.89
C VAL A 93 -6.19 -9.68 -6.69
N ASP A 94 -7.04 -8.66 -6.72
CA ASP A 94 -7.94 -8.29 -5.63
C ASP A 94 -9.14 -9.25 -5.54
N ARG A 95 -8.91 -10.40 -4.89
CA ARG A 95 -9.93 -11.39 -4.56
C ARG A 95 -10.11 -11.51 -3.06
N GLY A 96 -11.36 -11.69 -2.65
CA GLY A 96 -11.75 -11.75 -1.25
C GLY A 96 -11.76 -10.37 -0.58
N PHE A 97 -12.15 -10.38 0.69
CA PHE A 97 -12.27 -9.19 1.52
C PHE A 97 -11.24 -9.27 2.65
N GLY A 98 -10.51 -8.19 2.90
CA GLY A 98 -9.54 -8.16 4.00
C GLY A 98 -8.52 -7.04 3.88
N VAL A 99 -7.57 -7.04 4.81
CA VAL A 99 -6.48 -6.07 4.88
C VAL A 99 -5.14 -6.80 4.67
N ILE A 100 -4.34 -6.28 3.75
CA ILE A 100 -2.96 -6.71 3.51
C ILE A 100 -2.10 -6.12 4.63
N SER A 101 -1.34 -6.97 5.30
CA SER A 101 -0.42 -6.58 6.36
C SER A 101 1.02 -6.81 5.91
N VAL A 102 1.90 -5.85 6.16
CA VAL A 102 3.32 -5.95 5.83
C VAL A 102 4.17 -5.93 7.10
N SER A 103 5.20 -6.77 7.16
CA SER A 103 6.23 -6.76 8.20
C SER A 103 7.60 -6.53 7.56
N PRO A 104 8.43 -5.59 8.05
CA PRO A 104 8.18 -4.70 9.18
C PRO A 104 6.98 -3.76 8.93
N ALA A 105 6.22 -3.44 9.96
CA ALA A 105 5.05 -2.59 9.83
C ALA A 105 5.48 -1.13 9.59
N ALA A 106 4.71 -0.42 8.77
CA ALA A 106 4.82 1.03 8.62
C ALA A 106 3.61 1.71 9.27
N ALA A 107 3.71 3.02 9.51
CA ALA A 107 2.55 3.82 9.92
C ALA A 107 1.41 3.72 8.89
N GLU A 108 0.15 3.71 9.32
CA GLU A 108 -1.05 3.73 8.47
C GLU A 108 -1.02 4.90 7.49
N ALA A 109 -0.54 6.07 7.93
CA ALA A 109 -0.34 7.26 7.10
C ALA A 109 0.52 6.99 5.86
N ARG A 110 1.40 5.99 5.93
CA ARG A 110 2.36 5.58 4.91
C ARG A 110 1.95 4.34 4.13
N GLN A 111 0.68 3.93 4.24
CA GLN A 111 0.14 2.75 3.57
C GLN A 111 -1.06 3.11 2.69
N TRP A 112 -1.08 2.65 1.44
CA TRP A 112 -2.17 2.88 0.50
C TRP A 112 -2.54 1.59 -0.23
N GLY A 113 -3.81 1.45 -0.58
CA GLY A 113 -4.29 0.32 -1.38
C GLY A 113 -4.23 -1.04 -0.67
N THR A 114 -3.99 -1.06 0.65
CA THR A 114 -3.83 -2.29 1.44
C THR A 114 -5.12 -3.07 1.64
N VAL A 115 -6.29 -2.49 1.34
CA VAL A 115 -7.57 -3.19 1.48
C VAL A 115 -8.01 -3.87 0.18
N ARG A 116 -8.39 -5.14 0.36
CA ARG A 116 -9.03 -5.99 -0.62
C ARG A 116 -10.54 -5.87 -0.52
N VAL A 117 -11.18 -5.56 -1.65
CA VAL A 117 -12.63 -5.36 -1.78
C VAL A 117 -13.22 -6.25 -2.87
N ASN A 118 -12.49 -7.31 -3.25
CA ASN A 118 -12.94 -8.34 -4.18
C ASN A 118 -13.30 -7.82 -5.58
N THR A 119 -12.55 -6.85 -6.12
CA THR A 119 -12.80 -6.31 -7.47
C THR A 119 -12.50 -7.29 -8.60
N GLY A 120 -11.72 -8.34 -8.34
CA GLY A 120 -11.22 -9.28 -9.33
C GLY A 120 -10.14 -8.71 -10.27
N ARG A 121 -9.73 -7.45 -10.06
CA ARG A 121 -8.76 -6.73 -10.90
C ARG A 121 -7.36 -6.81 -10.31
N LEU A 122 -6.36 -6.56 -11.15
CA LEU A 122 -4.99 -6.31 -10.69
C LEU A 122 -4.95 -4.93 -10.02
N ARG A 123 -4.46 -4.86 -8.79
CA ARG A 123 -4.39 -3.67 -7.96
C ARG A 123 -3.05 -3.58 -7.23
N ARG A 124 -2.72 -2.40 -6.71
CA ARG A 124 -1.48 -2.15 -5.99
C ARG A 124 -1.74 -1.71 -4.56
N ALA A 125 -0.99 -2.32 -3.63
CA ALA A 125 -0.76 -1.78 -2.30
C ALA A 125 0.65 -1.17 -2.28
N THR A 126 0.78 -0.03 -1.63
CA THR A 126 2.04 0.71 -1.52
C THR A 126 2.32 1.03 -0.07
N VAL A 127 3.55 0.78 0.36
CA VAL A 127 4.02 1.09 1.71
C VAL A 127 5.32 1.88 1.63
N GLU A 128 5.36 3.01 2.32
CA GLU A 128 6.52 3.88 2.39
C GLU A 128 7.36 3.60 3.65
N TYR A 129 8.67 3.48 3.48
CA TYR A 129 9.62 3.23 4.56
C TYR A 129 10.74 4.27 4.58
N ASP A 130 11.12 4.65 5.80
CA ASP A 130 12.37 5.40 6.03
C ASP A 130 13.60 4.50 5.85
N ALA A 131 14.75 5.15 5.75
CA ALA A 131 16.03 4.50 5.63
C ALA A 131 16.24 3.43 6.70
N GLY A 132 16.48 2.20 6.25
CA GLY A 132 16.84 1.10 7.11
C GLY A 132 15.71 0.44 7.89
N ALA A 133 14.45 0.84 7.69
CA ALA A 133 13.30 0.15 8.30
C ALA A 133 13.16 -1.29 7.81
N ILE A 134 13.37 -1.53 6.50
CA ILE A 134 13.55 -2.88 5.94
C ILE A 134 15.03 -3.24 6.04
N GLN A 135 15.34 -4.32 6.77
CA GLN A 135 16.72 -4.80 6.93
C GLN A 135 17.08 -5.77 5.80
N ASP A 136 16.56 -6.99 5.87
CA ASP A 136 16.90 -8.09 4.97
C ASP A 136 15.67 -8.83 4.44
N SER A 137 14.49 -8.55 4.98
CA SER A 137 13.29 -9.32 4.67
C SER A 137 12.01 -8.49 4.79
N VAL A 138 11.02 -8.93 4.02
CA VAL A 138 9.66 -8.41 4.04
C VAL A 138 8.69 -9.59 4.07
N ARG A 139 7.66 -9.49 4.90
CA ARG A 139 6.57 -10.47 4.96
C ARG A 139 5.24 -9.80 4.61
N ILE A 140 4.43 -10.48 3.81
CA ILE A 140 3.10 -10.01 3.39
C ILE A 140 2.07 -11.04 3.81
N ALA A 141 1.11 -10.64 4.62
CA ALA A 141 0.00 -11.47 5.09
C ALA A 141 -1.35 -10.87 4.67
N GLY A 142 -2.42 -11.66 4.75
CA GLY A 142 -3.76 -11.20 4.38
C GLY A 142 -3.94 -10.98 2.87
N LEU A 143 -3.17 -11.71 2.06
CA LEU A 143 -3.20 -11.65 0.60
C LEU A 143 -3.10 -13.06 -0.01
N ASP A 144 -4.02 -13.42 -0.90
CA ASP A 144 -4.08 -14.80 -1.45
C ASP A 144 -3.45 -14.92 -2.83
N TYR A 145 -3.41 -13.85 -3.64
CA TYR A 145 -2.97 -13.89 -5.04
C TYR A 145 -1.97 -12.77 -5.32
N LEU A 146 -0.67 -13.08 -5.23
CA LEU A 146 0.41 -12.11 -5.45
C LEU A 146 0.93 -12.21 -6.89
N HIS A 147 0.95 -11.10 -7.61
CA HIS A 147 1.54 -11.04 -8.96
C HIS A 147 3.01 -10.63 -8.90
N ALA A 148 3.32 -9.51 -8.24
CA ALA A 148 4.67 -8.96 -8.17
C ALA A 148 4.88 -8.15 -6.90
N ILE A 149 6.14 -7.98 -6.53
CA ILE A 149 6.59 -7.09 -5.47
C ILE A 149 7.86 -6.39 -5.93
N TRP A 150 7.99 -5.09 -5.67
CA TRP A 150 9.24 -4.38 -5.94
C TRP A 150 9.48 -3.26 -4.94
N ILE A 151 10.73 -2.84 -4.86
CA ILE A 151 11.20 -1.72 -4.06
C ILE A 151 11.71 -0.67 -5.02
N THR A 152 11.30 0.57 -4.82
CA THR A 152 11.74 1.72 -5.62
C THR A 152 12.03 2.91 -4.72
N THR A 153 12.89 3.82 -5.17
CA THR A 153 13.19 5.08 -4.48
C THR A 153 12.22 6.20 -4.88
N GLN A 154 11.44 6.00 -5.94
CA GLN A 154 10.45 6.97 -6.40
C GLN A 154 9.06 6.62 -5.89
N GLN A 155 8.29 7.65 -5.55
CA GLN A 155 6.91 7.45 -5.15
C GLN A 155 6.10 6.89 -6.33
N PRO A 156 5.53 5.67 -6.21
CA PRO A 156 4.67 5.13 -7.24
C PRO A 156 3.31 5.85 -7.22
N PRO A 157 2.48 5.69 -8.27
CA PRO A 157 1.09 6.10 -8.21
C PRO A 157 0.39 5.45 -7.00
N LEU A 158 -0.14 6.28 -6.11
CA LEU A 158 -0.86 5.81 -4.93
C LEU A 158 -2.27 5.39 -5.32
N GLU A 159 -2.63 4.17 -4.99
CA GLU A 159 -3.95 3.61 -5.29
C GLU A 159 -4.81 3.55 -4.02
N TYR A 160 -6.08 3.96 -4.14
CA TYR A 160 -7.08 3.83 -3.09
C TYR A 160 -7.98 2.63 -3.37
N ALA A 161 -8.60 2.06 -2.33
CA ALA A 161 -9.63 1.06 -2.53
C ALA A 161 -10.79 1.65 -3.35
N PRO A 162 -11.18 1.02 -4.48
CA PRO A 162 -12.27 1.51 -5.30
C PRO A 162 -13.60 1.33 -4.56
N LEU A 163 -14.58 2.14 -4.94
CA LEU A 163 -15.94 1.94 -4.50
C LEU A 163 -16.53 0.70 -5.18
N VAL A 164 -17.02 -0.25 -4.41
CA VAL A 164 -17.68 -1.46 -4.92
C VAL A 164 -19.10 -1.58 -4.37
N GLU A 165 -19.90 -2.37 -5.06
CA GLU A 165 -21.19 -2.80 -4.55
C GLU A 165 -21.02 -3.65 -3.28
N PRO A 166 -21.84 -3.41 -2.24
CA PRO A 166 -21.89 -4.27 -1.07
C PRO A 166 -22.13 -5.75 -1.40
N THR A 167 -21.29 -6.62 -0.83
CA THR A 167 -21.42 -8.08 -0.97
C THR A 167 -22.59 -8.62 -0.16
N VAL A 168 -22.86 -8.04 1.01
CA VAL A 168 -24.01 -8.38 1.84
C VAL A 168 -25.05 -7.27 1.73
N LYS A 169 -26.27 -7.64 1.35
CA LYS A 169 -27.42 -6.73 1.22
C LYS A 169 -28.51 -7.15 2.19
N PHE A 170 -29.25 -6.18 2.72
CA PHE A 170 -30.43 -6.48 3.50
C PHE A 170 -31.59 -6.88 2.59
N ALA A 171 -32.42 -7.84 3.03
CA ALA A 171 -33.63 -8.22 2.32
C ALA A 171 -34.73 -7.15 2.41
N ALA A 172 -34.69 -6.30 3.45
CA ALA A 172 -35.56 -5.15 3.66
C ALA A 172 -34.73 -3.93 4.04
N ALA A 173 -35.32 -2.72 4.05
CA ALA A 173 -34.59 -1.53 4.49
C ALA A 173 -34.09 -1.68 5.94
N GLY A 174 -32.83 -1.34 6.19
CA GLY A 174 -32.21 -1.46 7.50
C GLY A 174 -30.79 -0.90 7.55
N GLU A 175 -30.26 -0.77 8.76
CA GLU A 175 -28.95 -0.18 9.03
C GLU A 175 -27.98 -1.22 9.58
N ARG A 176 -26.79 -1.27 9.01
CA ARG A 176 -25.63 -2.01 9.52
C ARG A 176 -24.53 -1.00 9.78
N VAL A 177 -24.32 -0.72 11.05
CA VAL A 177 -23.42 0.32 11.51
C VAL A 177 -22.13 -0.30 12.03
N VAL A 178 -21.00 0.29 11.65
CA VAL A 178 -19.70 -0.01 12.24
C VAL A 178 -19.30 1.14 13.15
N ALA A 179 -18.95 0.84 14.39
CA ALA A 179 -18.35 1.81 15.28
C ALA A 179 -16.85 1.91 14.97
N THR A 180 -16.39 3.08 14.51
CA THR A 180 -14.97 3.36 14.33
C THR A 180 -14.66 4.83 14.57
N ALA A 181 -13.64 5.09 15.37
CA ALA A 181 -13.20 6.45 15.74
C ALA A 181 -11.73 6.72 15.34
N GLY A 182 -11.12 5.82 14.55
CA GLY A 182 -9.67 5.76 14.42
C GLY A 182 -9.00 5.34 15.73
N ARG A 183 -7.88 4.61 15.65
CA ARG A 183 -7.15 4.17 16.84
C ARG A 183 -6.17 5.25 17.28
N VAL A 184 -6.57 6.05 18.26
CA VAL A 184 -5.76 7.17 18.74
C VAL A 184 -5.76 7.31 20.25
N GLN A 185 -4.57 7.57 20.80
CA GLN A 185 -4.36 7.84 22.22
C GLN A 185 -4.50 9.33 22.51
N ASP A 186 -3.89 10.17 21.67
CA ASP A 186 -3.91 11.62 21.79
C ASP A 186 -3.99 12.32 20.42
N ARG A 187 -4.13 13.65 20.45
CA ARG A 187 -4.37 14.46 19.25
C ARG A 187 -3.19 14.49 18.26
N SER A 188 -1.96 14.26 18.72
CA SER A 188 -0.79 14.21 17.81
C SER A 188 -0.88 13.05 16.81
N GLN A 189 -1.71 12.04 17.10
CA GLN A 189 -1.91 10.85 16.26
C GLN A 189 -3.07 11.01 15.27
N LEU A 190 -3.67 12.20 15.13
CA LEU A 190 -4.84 12.41 14.26
C LEU A 190 -4.60 11.97 12.81
N ASN A 191 -3.43 12.31 12.24
CA ASN A 191 -3.08 11.91 10.88
C ASN A 191 -3.03 10.38 10.71
N GLU A 192 -2.56 9.67 11.74
CA GLU A 192 -2.51 8.22 11.76
C GLU A 192 -3.93 7.62 11.88
N ALA A 193 -4.79 8.20 12.71
CA ALA A 193 -6.21 7.83 12.81
C ALA A 193 -6.91 7.92 11.47
N LEU A 194 -6.79 9.07 10.83
CA LEU A 194 -7.46 9.38 9.56
C LEU A 194 -6.96 8.46 8.45
N ALA A 195 -5.67 8.14 8.46
CA ALA A 195 -5.10 7.18 7.52
C ALA A 195 -5.60 5.74 7.79
N GLY A 196 -5.71 5.33 9.04
CA GLY A 196 -6.33 4.04 9.40
C GLY A 196 -7.77 3.96 8.92
N LEU A 197 -8.57 5.03 9.11
CA LEU A 197 -9.94 5.11 8.60
C LEU A 197 -9.98 5.06 7.06
N ARG A 198 -9.13 5.82 6.38
CA ARG A 198 -8.97 5.77 4.91
C ARG A 198 -8.71 4.34 4.44
N ASN A 199 -7.86 3.61 5.16
CA ASN A 199 -7.48 2.26 4.79
C ASN A 199 -8.63 1.29 5.06
N GLU A 200 -9.27 1.33 6.24
CA GLU A 200 -10.26 0.33 6.69
C GLU A 200 -11.70 0.55 6.19
N LEU A 201 -12.20 1.79 6.14
CA LEU A 201 -13.62 2.07 5.83
C LEU A 201 -14.12 1.49 4.49
N PRO A 202 -13.31 1.46 3.41
CA PRO A 202 -13.71 0.80 2.17
C PRO A 202 -14.06 -0.68 2.33
N LEU A 203 -13.40 -1.39 3.26
CA LEU A 203 -13.70 -2.78 3.57
C LEU A 203 -15.09 -2.92 4.18
N PHE A 204 -15.43 -2.10 5.18
CA PHE A 204 -16.75 -2.17 5.83
C PHE A 204 -17.87 -1.89 4.83
N ARG A 205 -17.68 -0.87 3.97
CA ARG A 205 -18.65 -0.60 2.90
C ARG A 205 -18.81 -1.80 1.96
N ALA A 206 -17.71 -2.40 1.53
CA ALA A 206 -17.73 -3.58 0.65
C ALA A 206 -18.42 -4.79 1.32
N LEU A 207 -18.34 -4.91 2.65
CA LEU A 207 -19.03 -5.91 3.46
C LEU A 207 -20.51 -5.57 3.75
N GLY A 208 -21.00 -4.41 3.28
CA GLY A 208 -22.39 -3.99 3.40
C GLY A 208 -22.74 -3.24 4.67
N PHE A 209 -21.75 -2.67 5.37
CA PHE A 209 -22.02 -1.61 6.33
C PHE A 209 -22.43 -0.35 5.58
N ASN A 210 -23.56 0.25 5.99
CA ASN A 210 -24.15 1.43 5.38
C ASN A 210 -24.23 2.63 6.35
N GLY A 211 -23.78 2.46 7.59
CA GLY A 211 -23.60 3.54 8.55
C GLY A 211 -22.25 3.45 9.25
N VAL A 212 -21.74 4.60 9.72
CA VAL A 212 -20.56 4.70 10.57
C VAL A 212 -20.98 5.42 11.85
N GLU A 213 -20.72 4.80 12.99
CA GLU A 213 -20.87 5.41 14.30
C GLU A 213 -19.49 5.85 14.79
N THR A 214 -19.41 7.09 15.28
CA THR A 214 -18.19 7.65 15.87
C THR A 214 -18.52 8.54 17.04
N TYR A 215 -17.59 8.65 17.99
CA TYR A 215 -17.73 9.47 19.18
C TYR A 215 -16.83 10.69 19.09
N VAL A 216 -17.36 11.85 19.45
CA VAL A 216 -16.57 13.07 19.61
C VAL A 216 -15.86 13.02 20.96
N ARG A 217 -14.54 13.20 20.94
CA ARG A 217 -13.74 13.32 22.16
C ARG A 217 -13.75 14.77 22.63
N TRP A 218 -14.63 15.10 23.57
CA TRP A 218 -14.82 16.48 24.01
C TRP A 218 -13.53 17.17 24.47
N GLY A 219 -12.65 16.47 25.21
CA GLY A 219 -11.37 17.03 25.64
C GLY A 219 -10.37 17.35 24.51
N TRP A 220 -10.66 16.95 23.27
CA TRP A 220 -9.87 17.34 22.09
C TRP A 220 -10.46 18.53 21.37
N VAL A 221 -11.79 18.67 21.45
CA VAL A 221 -12.53 19.82 20.94
C VAL A 221 -12.34 21.01 21.87
N GLU A 222 -12.64 20.87 23.16
CA GLU A 222 -12.42 21.91 24.17
C GLU A 222 -11.07 21.67 24.86
N THR A 223 -9.98 22.10 24.22
CA THR A 223 -8.60 21.91 24.75
C THR A 223 -8.33 22.72 26.02
N ARG A 224 -9.04 23.85 26.16
CA ARG A 224 -9.09 24.71 27.33
C ARG A 224 -10.52 25.24 27.44
N ARG A 225 -10.98 25.55 28.65
CA ARG A 225 -12.34 26.04 28.89
C ARG A 225 -12.68 27.20 27.95
N GLY A 226 -13.72 27.03 27.14
CA GLY A 226 -14.19 28.01 26.16
C GLY A 226 -13.33 28.16 24.90
N ILE A 227 -12.26 27.39 24.73
CA ILE A 227 -11.41 27.37 23.53
C ILE A 227 -11.66 26.07 22.78
N TYR A 228 -12.41 26.19 21.69
CA TYR A 228 -12.84 25.07 20.85
C TYR A 228 -11.94 24.93 19.62
N ASP A 229 -11.65 23.70 19.26
CA ASP A 229 -10.86 23.35 18.11
C ASP A 229 -11.48 22.14 17.41
N TRP A 230 -12.06 22.40 16.24
CA TRP A 230 -12.72 21.42 15.39
C TRP A 230 -11.85 20.99 14.21
N SER A 231 -10.57 21.38 14.20
CA SER A 231 -9.59 21.01 13.17
C SER A 231 -8.90 19.68 13.44
#